data_AF-W2CU32-F1
#
_entry.id   AF-W2CU32-F1
#
_cell.length_a   1.000
_cell.length_b   1.000
_cell.length_c   1.000
_cell.angle_alpha   90.00
_cell.angle_beta   90.00
_cell.angle_gamma   90.00
#
_symmetry.space_group_name_H-M   'P 1'
#
loop_
_entity.id
_entity.type
_entity.pdbx_description
1 polymer ?
#
loop_
_entity_poly.entity_id
_entity_poly.type
_entity_poly.pdbx_seq_one_letter_code
_entity_poly.pdbx_strand_id
1 'polypeptide(L)'
;MPFYDGDKSNVLSVYESSYQYQSYVAQAYQQIKRSEAKCVYSHFFVVADDMIINPNITEDNLFEYTGIGVDECYIISVRDISKEKYPMSQFHTISSFNVKIGGDKIPTYDEAIERMRVYGCIEHFAFRWSQLAQHLAHLLISLFGAKKKYQVKMIFKVLKMFFLRKKFSYPIVWGGCDCLLLTESVMSTFCTYCGVFAASELFVEFAIPTALILSTRKIITSDDIRLSCIAQLYMVNEAAFCEKYRYSLTSLLEDYPKDVFFIHPIKLSKWIK
;
A
#
# COMPACT_ATOMS: atom_id res chain seq x y z
N MET A 1 5.66 16.09 -0.39
CA MET A 1 4.75 16.71 0.59
C MET A 1 3.53 17.25 -0.16
N PRO A 2 2.31 16.83 0.20
CA PRO A 2 1.09 17.29 -0.46
C PRO A 2 0.91 18.80 -0.37
N PHE A 3 0.64 19.46 -1.49
CA PHE A 3 0.34 20.91 -1.60
C PHE A 3 1.42 21.83 -1.02
N TYR A 4 2.65 21.35 -0.91
CA TYR A 4 3.76 22.16 -0.42
C TYR A 4 4.11 23.29 -1.40
N ASP A 5 4.14 24.52 -0.92
CA ASP A 5 4.42 25.74 -1.68
C ASP A 5 5.67 26.49 -1.18
N GLY A 6 6.39 25.92 -0.22
CA GLY A 6 7.65 26.48 0.30
C GLY A 6 8.88 26.15 -0.56
N ASP A 7 10.06 26.52 -0.06
CA ASP A 7 11.33 26.54 -0.82
C ASP A 7 12.39 25.54 -0.32
N LYS A 8 12.11 24.77 0.74
CA LYS A 8 13.00 23.69 1.22
C LYS A 8 13.46 22.77 0.07
N SER A 9 14.76 22.77 -0.19
CA SER A 9 15.39 22.04 -1.30
C SER A 9 15.23 20.52 -1.24
N ASN A 10 15.03 19.95 -0.05
CA ASN A 10 14.84 18.53 0.17
C ASN A 10 13.35 18.13 0.23
N VAL A 11 12.43 19.00 -0.17
CA VAL A 11 10.99 18.74 -0.17
C VAL A 11 10.43 18.86 -1.58
N LEU A 12 9.86 17.76 -2.09
CA LEU A 12 9.19 17.73 -3.39
C LEU A 12 7.69 17.89 -3.20
N SER A 13 7.09 18.85 -3.91
CA SER A 13 5.64 19.08 -3.88
C SER A 13 4.89 18.02 -4.69
N VAL A 14 3.76 17.56 -4.18
CA VAL A 14 2.87 16.59 -4.85
C VAL A 14 1.41 16.99 -4.65
N TYR A 15 0.51 16.54 -5.53
CA TYR A 15 -0.85 17.14 -5.63
C TYR A 15 -2.00 16.11 -5.66
N GLU A 16 -1.80 14.92 -5.12
CA GLU A 16 -2.85 13.88 -5.05
C GLU A 16 -3.51 13.79 -3.65
N SER A 17 -4.58 13.00 -3.53
CA SER A 17 -5.14 12.61 -2.23
C SER A 17 -4.34 11.49 -1.55
N SER A 18 -4.45 11.38 -0.22
CA SER A 18 -3.85 10.28 0.53
C SER A 18 -4.45 8.90 0.20
N TYR A 19 -5.67 8.84 -0.36
CA TYR A 19 -6.25 7.59 -0.85
C TYR A 19 -5.56 7.07 -2.13
N GLN A 20 -4.84 7.94 -2.84
CA GLN A 20 -4.10 7.63 -4.06
C GLN A 20 -2.61 8.03 -3.94
N TYR A 21 -2.01 7.87 -2.75
CA TYR A 21 -0.64 8.33 -2.51
C TYR A 21 0.43 7.64 -3.38
N GLN A 22 0.11 6.56 -4.09
CA GLN A 22 0.97 6.03 -5.17
C GLN A 22 1.36 7.10 -6.20
N SER A 23 0.49 8.12 -6.39
CA SER A 23 0.78 9.27 -7.24
C SER A 23 1.87 10.17 -6.65
N TYR A 24 2.02 10.23 -5.32
CA TYR A 24 3.12 10.96 -4.68
C TYR A 24 4.47 10.37 -5.08
N VAL A 25 4.58 9.04 -5.08
CA VAL A 25 5.81 8.35 -5.49
C VAL A 25 6.12 8.62 -6.96
N ALA A 26 5.11 8.53 -7.83
CA ALA A 26 5.27 8.81 -9.26
C ALA A 26 5.67 10.27 -9.53
N GLN A 27 5.02 11.24 -8.88
CA GLN A 27 5.31 12.67 -9.03
C GLN A 27 6.69 13.03 -8.47
N ALA A 28 7.06 12.48 -7.32
CA ALA A 28 8.38 12.70 -6.72
C ALA A 28 9.49 12.15 -7.63
N TYR A 29 9.34 10.93 -8.15
CA TYR A 29 10.31 10.34 -9.06
C TYR A 29 10.51 11.16 -10.34
N GLN A 30 9.43 11.70 -10.93
CA GLN A 30 9.54 12.59 -12.10
C GLN A 30 10.34 13.86 -11.80
N GLN A 31 10.19 14.43 -10.61
CA GLN A 31 10.97 15.59 -10.19
C GLN A 31 12.44 15.24 -9.96
N ILE A 32 12.73 14.12 -9.28
CA ILE A 32 14.09 13.61 -9.08
C ILE A 32 14.81 13.43 -10.42
N LYS A 33 14.16 12.79 -11.40
CA LYS A 33 14.72 12.58 -12.75
C LYS A 33 15.05 13.86 -13.51
N ARG A 34 14.32 14.95 -13.24
CA ARG A 34 14.48 16.25 -13.91
C ARG A 34 15.47 17.16 -13.20
N SER A 35 15.82 16.85 -11.95
CA SER A 35 16.77 17.66 -11.19
C SER A 35 18.16 17.65 -11.84
N GLU A 36 18.83 18.80 -11.83
CA GLU A 36 20.18 18.98 -12.38
C GLU A 36 21.21 18.09 -11.66
N ALA A 37 20.96 17.81 -10.38
CA ALA A 37 21.63 16.78 -9.61
C ALA A 37 21.07 15.40 -9.99
N LYS A 38 21.36 14.91 -11.20
CA LYS A 38 21.14 13.50 -11.58
C LYS A 38 21.96 12.58 -10.67
N CYS A 39 21.57 12.46 -9.41
CA CYS A 39 22.04 11.47 -8.48
C CYS A 39 21.53 10.14 -9.00
N VAL A 40 22.48 9.27 -9.36
CA VAL A 40 22.19 7.90 -9.74
C VAL A 40 21.97 7.14 -8.44
N TYR A 41 20.72 7.10 -7.98
CA TYR A 41 20.34 6.26 -6.85
C TYR A 41 20.18 4.82 -7.34
N SER A 42 20.83 3.87 -6.66
CA SER A 42 20.66 2.44 -6.96
C SER A 42 19.32 1.91 -6.44
N HIS A 43 18.80 2.52 -5.37
CA HIS A 43 17.57 2.13 -4.69
C HIS A 43 16.77 3.35 -4.23
N PHE A 44 15.47 3.14 -4.08
CA PHE A 44 14.53 4.12 -3.54
C PHE A 44 13.83 3.50 -2.34
N PHE A 45 14.00 4.10 -1.16
CA PHE A 45 13.33 3.70 0.07
C PHE A 45 12.19 4.66 0.37
N VAL A 46 10.95 4.16 0.35
CA VAL A 46 9.73 4.95 0.54
C VAL A 46 9.07 4.48 1.83
N VAL A 47 8.84 5.42 2.76
CA VAL A 47 8.28 5.14 4.08
C VAL A 47 7.16 6.13 4.41
N ALA A 48 6.18 5.69 5.18
CA ALA A 48 5.16 6.57 5.77
C ALA A 48 5.80 7.53 6.78
N ASP A 49 5.20 8.71 6.95
CA ASP A 49 5.72 9.79 7.78
C ASP A 49 5.55 9.54 9.28
N ASP A 50 4.62 8.67 9.68
CA ASP A 50 4.41 8.21 11.05
C ASP A 50 5.04 6.84 11.31
N MET A 51 6.09 6.47 10.58
CA MET A 51 6.86 5.25 10.79
C MET A 51 8.23 5.54 11.41
N ILE A 52 8.67 4.68 12.33
CA ILE A 52 10.05 4.69 12.84
C ILE A 52 10.75 3.43 12.32
N ILE A 53 11.79 3.62 11.51
CA ILE A 53 12.70 2.55 11.08
C ILE A 53 13.71 2.29 12.20
N ASN A 54 14.15 1.04 12.34
CA ASN A 54 15.18 0.67 13.30
C ASN A 54 16.42 1.57 13.15
N PRO A 55 16.83 2.32 14.19
CA PRO A 55 17.89 3.32 14.09
C PRO A 55 19.27 2.72 13.84
N ASN A 56 19.43 1.40 13.96
CA ASN A 56 20.68 0.71 13.61
C ASN A 56 20.79 0.42 12.10
N ILE A 57 19.73 0.65 11.32
CA ILE A 57 19.73 0.48 9.88
C ILE A 57 20.25 1.76 9.22
N THR A 58 21.19 1.59 8.31
CA THR A 58 21.86 2.62 7.53
C THR A 58 21.88 2.21 6.06
N GLU A 59 22.29 3.12 5.18
CA GLU A 59 22.55 2.83 3.77
C GLU A 59 23.51 1.64 3.59
N ASP A 60 24.55 1.56 4.42
CA ASP A 60 25.63 0.59 4.26
C ASP A 60 25.25 -0.83 4.71
N ASN A 61 24.30 -0.96 5.63
CA ASN A 61 23.97 -2.25 6.24
C ASN A 61 22.54 -2.75 5.98
N LEU A 62 21.69 -1.97 5.29
CA LEU A 62 20.27 -2.29 5.08
C LEU A 62 20.05 -3.74 4.62
N PHE A 63 20.75 -4.17 3.58
CA PHE A 63 20.58 -5.50 2.98
C PHE A 63 21.04 -6.62 3.93
N GLU A 64 22.21 -6.48 4.54
CA GLU A 64 22.72 -7.48 5.49
C GLU A 64 21.84 -7.58 6.75
N TYR A 65 21.44 -6.42 7.28
CA TYR A 65 20.70 -6.30 8.53
C TYR A 65 19.27 -6.84 8.39
N THR A 66 18.59 -6.54 7.29
CA THR A 66 17.22 -7.02 7.02
C THR A 66 17.20 -8.43 6.43
N GLY A 67 18.24 -8.80 5.68
CA GLY A 67 18.26 -10.00 4.85
C GLY A 67 17.60 -9.85 3.47
N ILE A 68 17.18 -8.64 3.10
CA ILE A 68 16.67 -8.34 1.75
C ILE A 68 17.83 -8.42 0.75
N GLY A 69 17.64 -9.10 -0.38
CA GLY A 69 18.62 -9.15 -1.46
C GLY A 69 18.79 -7.79 -2.16
N VAL A 70 20.01 -7.49 -2.62
CA VAL A 70 20.35 -6.22 -3.27
C VAL A 70 19.58 -6.01 -4.59
N ASP A 71 19.12 -7.07 -5.23
CA ASP A 71 18.35 -7.03 -6.47
C ASP A 71 16.85 -7.29 -6.27
N GLU A 72 16.40 -7.32 -5.02
CA GLU A 72 15.03 -7.55 -4.62
C GLU A 72 14.32 -6.23 -4.29
N CYS A 73 13.02 -6.17 -4.58
CA CYS A 73 12.15 -5.13 -4.07
C CYS A 73 11.43 -5.62 -2.81
N TYR A 74 11.23 -4.74 -1.85
CA TYR A 74 10.50 -5.04 -0.62
C TYR A 74 9.15 -4.30 -0.56
N ILE A 75 8.15 -4.98 -0.04
CA ILE A 75 6.85 -4.43 0.36
C ILE A 75 6.37 -5.16 1.61
N ILE A 76 5.60 -4.51 2.48
CA ILE A 76 5.16 -5.12 3.75
C ILE A 76 4.45 -6.45 3.52
N SER A 77 3.49 -6.49 2.59
CA SER A 77 2.80 -7.74 2.20
C SER A 77 2.17 -7.65 0.82
N VAL A 78 1.94 -8.81 0.20
CA VAL A 78 1.11 -8.97 -0.98
C VAL A 78 0.16 -10.15 -0.74
N ARG A 79 -1.13 -9.94 -0.96
CA ARG A 79 -2.21 -10.85 -0.58
C ARG A 79 -3.20 -11.02 -1.73
N ASP A 80 -3.74 -12.24 -1.81
CA ASP A 80 -4.78 -12.59 -2.77
C ASP A 80 -6.11 -11.94 -2.39
N ILE A 81 -6.56 -10.99 -3.22
CA ILE A 81 -7.80 -10.25 -2.99
C ILE A 81 -9.06 -11.16 -3.06
N SER A 82 -8.95 -12.35 -3.63
CA SER A 82 -10.07 -13.29 -3.59
C SER A 82 -10.24 -13.93 -2.21
N LYS A 83 -9.22 -13.90 -1.34
CA LYS A 83 -9.18 -14.61 -0.06
C LYS A 83 -9.49 -13.71 1.15
N GLU A 84 -9.23 -12.41 1.05
CA GLU A 84 -9.32 -11.51 2.21
C GLU A 84 -10.73 -10.97 2.48
N LYS A 85 -10.98 -10.51 3.72
CA LYS A 85 -12.21 -9.80 4.09
C LYS A 85 -11.98 -8.29 4.03
N TYR A 86 -12.83 -7.57 3.30
CA TYR A 86 -12.70 -6.12 3.12
C TYR A 86 -13.68 -5.33 3.99
N PRO A 87 -13.25 -4.18 4.52
CA PRO A 87 -14.15 -3.10 4.90
C PRO A 87 -15.00 -2.63 3.72
N MET A 88 -16.22 -2.14 4.03
CA MET A 88 -17.18 -1.64 3.03
C MET A 88 -16.62 -0.55 2.09
N SER A 89 -15.75 0.32 2.61
CA SER A 89 -15.11 1.39 1.83
C SER A 89 -14.21 0.82 0.73
N GLN A 90 -13.39 -0.17 1.06
CA GLN A 90 -12.50 -0.85 0.12
C GLN A 90 -13.28 -1.65 -0.93
N PHE A 91 -14.33 -2.36 -0.51
CA PHE A 91 -15.23 -3.05 -1.45
C PHE A 91 -15.82 -2.10 -2.50
N HIS A 92 -16.20 -0.87 -2.10
CA HIS A 92 -16.71 0.12 -3.04
C HIS A 92 -15.67 0.49 -4.10
N THR A 93 -14.43 0.75 -3.69
CA THR A 93 -13.33 1.08 -4.61
C THR A 93 -13.10 -0.03 -5.61
N ILE A 94 -12.97 -1.29 -5.15
CA ILE A 94 -12.72 -2.43 -6.04
C ILE A 94 -13.89 -2.65 -7.01
N SER A 95 -15.13 -2.59 -6.50
CA SER A 95 -16.32 -2.87 -7.32
C SER A 95 -16.61 -1.80 -8.39
N SER A 96 -16.17 -0.56 -8.14
CA SER A 96 -16.21 0.55 -9.11
C SER A 96 -14.96 0.64 -9.97
N PHE A 97 -13.88 -0.04 -9.60
CA PHE A 97 -12.61 0.07 -10.30
C PHE A 97 -12.75 -0.42 -11.73
N ASN A 98 -12.26 0.42 -12.64
CA ASN A 98 -12.00 0.09 -14.01
C ASN A 98 -10.81 0.93 -14.44
N VAL A 99 -9.98 0.41 -15.33
CA VAL A 99 -8.87 1.19 -15.90
C VAL A 99 -9.48 2.23 -16.83
N LYS A 100 -9.45 3.50 -16.41
CA LYS A 100 -10.10 4.60 -17.16
C LYS A 100 -9.16 5.22 -18.18
N ILE A 101 -7.89 5.43 -17.80
CA ILE A 101 -6.89 6.22 -18.55
C ILE A 101 -5.56 5.47 -18.51
N GLY A 102 -4.83 5.45 -19.64
CA GLY A 102 -3.48 4.90 -19.71
C GLY A 102 -3.42 3.37 -19.62
N GLY A 103 -4.50 2.67 -19.95
CA GLY A 103 -4.54 1.20 -19.95
C GLY A 103 -3.57 0.55 -20.93
N ASP A 104 -3.13 1.26 -21.97
CA ASP A 104 -2.06 0.85 -22.89
C ASP A 104 -0.66 0.86 -22.25
N LYS A 105 -0.52 1.49 -21.07
CA LYS A 105 0.75 1.60 -20.34
C LYS A 105 0.95 0.50 -19.30
N ILE A 106 -0.07 -0.30 -19.00
CA ILE A 106 0.02 -1.43 -18.07
C ILE A 106 -0.06 -2.75 -18.84
N PRO A 107 0.42 -3.88 -18.27
CA PRO A 107 0.26 -5.18 -18.89
C PRO A 107 -1.20 -5.50 -19.17
N THR A 108 -1.45 -6.32 -20.18
CA THR A 108 -2.79 -6.83 -20.46
C THR A 108 -3.33 -7.65 -19.28
N TYR A 109 -4.63 -7.90 -19.28
CA TYR A 109 -5.29 -8.67 -18.22
C TYR A 109 -4.62 -10.05 -18.02
N ASP A 110 -4.32 -10.76 -19.11
CA ASP A 110 -3.72 -12.09 -19.06
C ASP A 110 -2.25 -12.07 -18.62
N GLU A 111 -1.46 -11.08 -19.08
CA GLU A 111 -0.08 -10.90 -18.61
C GLU A 111 -0.02 -10.55 -17.12
N ALA A 112 -0.96 -9.74 -16.64
CA ALA A 112 -1.04 -9.37 -15.24
C ALA A 112 -1.35 -10.59 -14.36
N ILE A 113 -2.29 -11.45 -14.80
CA ILE A 113 -2.57 -12.72 -14.14
C ILE A 113 -1.31 -13.58 -14.03
N GLU A 114 -0.58 -13.72 -15.13
CA GLU A 114 0.60 -14.57 -15.15
C GLU A 114 1.65 -14.09 -14.15
N ARG A 115 1.88 -12.77 -14.08
CA ARG A 115 2.78 -12.18 -13.08
C ARG A 115 2.29 -12.41 -11.65
N MET A 116 0.98 -12.29 -11.41
CA MET A 116 0.42 -12.47 -10.07
C MET A 116 0.46 -13.92 -9.57
N ARG A 117 0.27 -14.88 -10.48
CA ARG A 117 0.34 -16.31 -10.15
C ARG A 117 1.72 -16.76 -9.67
N VAL A 118 2.79 -16.14 -10.17
CA VAL A 118 4.16 -16.42 -9.71
C VAL A 118 4.30 -16.21 -8.20
N TYR A 119 3.52 -15.29 -7.63
CA TYR A 119 3.51 -14.98 -6.19
C TYR A 119 2.33 -15.62 -5.45
N GLY A 120 1.72 -16.66 -6.02
CA GLY A 120 0.57 -17.34 -5.41
C GLY A 120 -0.68 -16.46 -5.26
N CYS A 121 -0.76 -15.34 -6.00
CA CYS A 121 -1.85 -14.39 -5.92
C CYS A 121 -2.90 -14.61 -7.02
N ILE A 122 -4.16 -14.33 -6.64
CA ILE A 122 -5.37 -14.35 -7.46
C ILE A 122 -5.71 -15.73 -8.05
N GLU A 123 -6.22 -16.61 -7.20
CA GLU A 123 -6.82 -17.89 -7.62
C GLU A 123 -8.19 -17.69 -8.30
N HIS A 124 -8.94 -16.66 -7.87
CA HIS A 124 -10.29 -16.39 -8.36
C HIS A 124 -10.47 -14.93 -8.77
N PHE A 125 -11.03 -14.72 -9.95
CA PHE A 125 -11.25 -13.40 -10.54
C PHE A 125 -12.61 -12.79 -10.21
N ALA A 126 -13.19 -13.18 -9.08
CA ALA A 126 -14.51 -12.75 -8.66
C ALA A 126 -14.58 -12.62 -7.14
N PHE A 127 -15.47 -11.75 -6.67
CA PHE A 127 -15.81 -11.65 -5.26
C PHE A 127 -16.42 -12.96 -4.76
N ARG A 128 -16.05 -13.39 -3.54
CA ARG A 128 -16.65 -14.58 -2.94
C ARG A 128 -18.12 -14.32 -2.63
N TRP A 129 -18.97 -15.31 -2.91
CA TRP A 129 -20.40 -15.27 -2.59
C TRP A 129 -20.66 -14.97 -1.12
N SER A 130 -19.89 -15.59 -0.22
CA SER A 130 -19.98 -15.37 1.23
C SER A 130 -19.68 -13.92 1.60
N GLN A 131 -18.71 -13.28 0.95
CA GLN A 131 -18.39 -11.86 1.18
C GLN A 131 -19.52 -10.96 0.70
N LEU A 132 -20.05 -11.20 -0.51
CA LEU A 132 -21.19 -10.43 -1.04
C LEU A 132 -22.43 -10.56 -0.14
N ALA A 133 -22.71 -11.77 0.37
CA ALA A 133 -23.81 -12.02 1.29
C ALA A 133 -23.62 -11.30 2.64
N GLN A 134 -22.42 -11.34 3.21
CA GLN A 134 -22.10 -10.60 4.45
C GLN A 134 -22.25 -9.08 4.27
N HIS A 135 -21.77 -8.54 3.14
CA HIS A 135 -21.92 -7.12 2.81
C HIS A 135 -23.40 -6.74 2.65
N LEU A 136 -24.18 -7.58 1.98
CA LEU A 136 -25.62 -7.37 1.83
C LEU A 136 -26.33 -7.38 3.19
N ALA A 137 -26.03 -8.35 4.06
CA ALA A 137 -26.59 -8.42 5.40
C ALA A 137 -26.26 -7.17 6.23
N HIS A 138 -24.99 -6.74 6.24
CA HIS A 138 -24.57 -5.53 6.94
C HIS A 138 -25.28 -4.28 6.40
N LEU A 139 -25.41 -4.15 5.08
CA LEU A 139 -26.12 -3.04 4.45
C LEU A 139 -27.60 -3.03 4.83
N LEU A 140 -28.27 -4.18 4.83
CA LEU A 140 -29.68 -4.31 5.22
C LEU A 140 -29.91 -3.93 6.69
N ILE A 141 -29.05 -4.39 7.60
CA ILE A 141 -29.08 -4.00 9.02
C ILE A 141 -28.87 -2.48 9.17
N SER A 142 -27.97 -1.91 8.38
CA SER A 142 -27.67 -0.48 8.48
C SER A 142 -28.81 0.43 7.98
N LEU A 143 -29.82 -0.09 7.26
CA LEU A 143 -30.99 0.66 6.77
C LEU A 143 -31.84 1.28 7.89
N PHE A 144 -31.70 0.81 9.12
CA PHE A 144 -32.33 1.43 10.29
C PHE A 144 -31.67 2.76 10.72
N GLY A 145 -30.53 3.15 10.10
CA GLY A 145 -29.80 4.38 10.39
C GLY A 145 -30.09 5.57 9.47
N ALA A 146 -29.34 6.68 9.65
CA ALA A 146 -29.58 7.96 8.99
C ALA A 146 -29.16 8.04 7.50
N LYS A 147 -28.35 7.09 6.98
CA LYS A 147 -27.76 7.13 5.62
C LYS A 147 -28.48 6.24 4.59
N LYS A 148 -29.82 6.19 4.64
CA LYS A 148 -30.66 5.27 3.83
C LYS A 148 -30.39 5.32 2.32
N LYS A 149 -30.26 6.51 1.72
CA LYS A 149 -30.05 6.66 0.25
C LYS A 149 -28.76 5.98 -0.23
N TYR A 150 -27.65 6.16 0.50
CA TYR A 150 -26.37 5.54 0.17
C TYR A 150 -26.44 4.02 0.33
N GLN A 151 -27.05 3.54 1.41
CA GLN A 151 -27.20 2.11 1.68
C GLN A 151 -28.04 1.41 0.62
N VAL A 152 -29.17 1.99 0.21
CA VAL A 152 -30.00 1.46 -0.88
C VAL A 152 -29.20 1.36 -2.19
N LYS A 153 -28.47 2.42 -2.58
CA LYS A 153 -27.58 2.38 -3.76
C LYS A 153 -26.56 1.24 -3.67
N MET A 154 -25.97 1.03 -2.49
CA MET A 154 -25.01 -0.04 -2.27
C MET A 154 -25.63 -1.43 -2.30
N ILE A 155 -26.84 -1.61 -1.75
CA ILE A 155 -27.59 -2.87 -1.83
C ILE A 155 -27.83 -3.23 -3.30
N PHE A 156 -28.33 -2.29 -4.11
CA PHE A 156 -28.52 -2.53 -5.54
C PHE A 156 -27.20 -2.88 -6.25
N LYS A 157 -26.09 -2.24 -5.88
CA LYS A 157 -24.77 -2.55 -6.44
C LYS A 157 -24.32 -3.97 -6.08
N VAL A 158 -24.44 -4.36 -4.80
CA VAL A 158 -24.08 -5.70 -4.33
C VAL A 158 -24.96 -6.76 -4.98
N LEU A 159 -26.28 -6.54 -5.05
CA LEU A 159 -27.22 -7.43 -5.73
C LEU A 159 -26.88 -7.56 -7.22
N LYS A 160 -26.59 -6.45 -7.92
CA LYS A 160 -26.17 -6.49 -9.32
C LYS A 160 -24.91 -7.32 -9.50
N MET A 161 -23.92 -7.17 -8.62
CA MET A 161 -22.70 -7.97 -8.66
C MET A 161 -22.96 -9.45 -8.38
N PHE A 162 -23.83 -9.75 -7.43
CA PHE A 162 -24.29 -11.10 -7.08
C PHE A 162 -24.94 -11.78 -8.29
N PHE A 163 -25.95 -11.15 -8.91
CA PHE A 163 -26.67 -11.73 -10.03
C PHE A 163 -25.83 -11.81 -11.31
N LEU A 164 -24.97 -10.82 -11.58
CA LEU A 164 -24.14 -10.79 -12.79
C LEU A 164 -22.82 -11.55 -12.66
N ARG A 165 -22.50 -12.10 -11.48
CA ARG A 165 -21.21 -12.74 -11.18
C ARG A 165 -20.02 -11.89 -11.65
N LYS A 166 -20.10 -10.58 -11.36
CA LYS A 166 -19.18 -9.59 -11.94
C LYS A 166 -17.73 -9.94 -11.59
N LYS A 167 -16.90 -10.13 -12.62
CA LYS A 167 -15.44 -10.26 -12.48
C LYS A 167 -14.79 -8.92 -12.17
N PHE A 168 -13.59 -8.94 -11.62
CA PHE A 168 -12.77 -7.74 -11.54
C PHE A 168 -12.49 -7.20 -12.95
N SER A 169 -12.55 -5.88 -13.13
CA SER A 169 -12.28 -5.25 -14.43
C SER A 169 -10.81 -5.36 -14.85
N TYR A 170 -9.92 -5.50 -13.87
CA TYR A 170 -8.49 -5.77 -14.04
C TYR A 170 -8.03 -6.54 -12.79
N PRO A 171 -7.08 -7.50 -12.90
CA PRO A 171 -6.62 -8.24 -11.74
C PRO A 171 -5.84 -7.29 -10.82
N ILE A 172 -6.14 -7.35 -9.52
CA ILE A 172 -5.50 -6.52 -8.50
C ILE A 172 -5.21 -7.37 -7.28
N VAL A 173 -4.17 -7.01 -6.55
CA VAL A 173 -3.78 -7.62 -5.27
C VAL A 173 -3.95 -6.60 -4.15
N TRP A 174 -3.97 -7.07 -2.90
CA TRP A 174 -3.98 -6.21 -1.70
C TRP A 174 -2.65 -6.34 -0.97
N GLY A 175 -2.17 -5.29 -0.32
CA GLY A 175 -0.97 -5.34 0.49
C GLY A 175 -0.77 -4.10 1.36
N GLY A 176 -0.07 -4.29 2.47
CA GLY A 176 0.49 -3.17 3.22
C GLY A 176 1.61 -2.50 2.41
N CYS A 177 1.56 -1.18 2.29
CA CYS A 177 2.44 -0.43 1.38
C CYS A 177 3.04 0.84 1.98
N ASP A 178 3.07 0.92 3.31
CA ASP A 178 3.63 2.03 4.07
C ASP A 178 5.17 2.01 4.12
N CYS A 179 5.80 0.92 3.68
CA CYS A 179 7.25 0.75 3.59
C CYS A 179 7.59 -0.03 2.31
N LEU A 180 8.41 0.55 1.44
CA LEU A 180 8.80 -0.01 0.15
C LEU A 180 10.29 0.21 -0.10
N LEU A 181 10.99 -0.82 -0.58
CA LEU A 181 12.32 -0.69 -1.16
C LEU A 181 12.26 -1.07 -2.63
N LEU A 182 12.70 -0.18 -3.51
CA LEU A 182 12.62 -0.37 -4.96
C LEU A 182 14.00 -0.24 -5.57
N THR A 183 14.36 -1.15 -6.46
CA THR A 183 15.57 -1.02 -7.28
C THR A 183 15.37 0.04 -8.36
N GLU A 184 16.46 0.68 -8.78
CA GLU A 184 16.43 1.71 -9.84
C GLU A 184 15.75 1.21 -11.12
N SER A 185 16.07 -0.02 -11.54
CA SER A 185 15.56 -0.63 -12.77
C SER A 185 14.04 -0.84 -12.77
N VAL A 186 13.43 -0.93 -11.58
CA VAL A 186 11.98 -1.12 -11.39
C VAL A 186 11.25 0.22 -11.32
N MET A 187 11.91 1.26 -10.81
CA MET A 187 11.27 2.51 -10.40
C MET A 187 10.46 3.19 -11.53
N SER A 188 11.00 3.23 -12.75
CA SER A 188 10.33 3.89 -13.88
C SER A 188 9.02 3.21 -14.28
N THR A 189 9.04 1.87 -14.36
CA THR A 189 7.86 1.06 -14.70
C THR A 189 6.83 1.14 -13.57
N PHE A 190 7.29 0.97 -12.33
CA PHE A 190 6.47 1.07 -11.12
C PHE A 190 5.73 2.41 -11.04
N CYS A 191 6.44 3.52 -11.24
CA CYS A 191 5.84 4.87 -11.21
C CYS A 191 4.82 5.08 -12.34
N THR A 192 5.07 4.52 -13.51
CA THR A 192 4.12 4.58 -14.64
C THR A 192 2.80 3.90 -14.25
N TYR A 193 2.87 2.70 -13.67
CA TYR A 193 1.68 1.96 -13.24
C TYR A 193 0.97 2.65 -12.07
N CYS A 194 1.73 3.20 -11.11
CA CYS A 194 1.18 4.02 -10.03
C CYS A 194 0.36 5.19 -10.58
N GLY A 195 0.86 5.89 -11.60
CA GLY A 195 0.14 6.97 -12.27
C GLY A 195 -1.17 6.52 -12.93
N VAL A 196 -1.15 5.39 -13.65
CA VAL A 196 -2.35 4.80 -14.27
C VAL A 196 -3.41 4.43 -13.23
N PHE A 197 -2.99 3.79 -12.13
CA PHE A 197 -3.91 3.39 -11.06
C PHE A 197 -4.44 4.58 -10.25
N ALA A 198 -3.63 5.61 -10.01
CA ALA A 198 -4.10 6.86 -9.42
C ALA A 198 -5.14 7.56 -10.30
N ALA A 199 -4.87 7.70 -11.60
CA ALA A 199 -5.82 8.27 -12.56
C ALA A 199 -7.13 7.47 -12.69
N SER A 200 -7.09 6.19 -12.30
CA SER A 200 -8.26 5.30 -12.24
C SER A 200 -8.88 5.24 -10.83
N GLU A 201 -8.47 6.11 -9.91
CA GLU A 201 -8.95 6.24 -8.52
C GLU A 201 -8.82 4.95 -7.68
N LEU A 202 -7.90 4.05 -8.05
CA LEU A 202 -7.65 2.83 -7.30
C LEU A 202 -7.02 3.19 -5.95
N PHE A 203 -7.59 2.65 -4.87
CA PHE A 203 -7.08 2.87 -3.52
C PHE A 203 -5.68 2.28 -3.38
N VAL A 204 -4.84 3.01 -2.65
CA VAL A 204 -3.39 2.80 -2.61
C VAL A 204 -2.97 1.39 -2.18
N GLU A 205 -3.64 0.79 -1.21
CA GLU A 205 -3.37 -0.60 -0.76
C GLU A 205 -3.69 -1.66 -1.83
N PHE A 206 -4.38 -1.29 -2.91
CA PHE A 206 -4.47 -2.12 -4.10
C PHE A 206 -3.48 -1.67 -5.18
N ALA A 207 -3.36 -0.36 -5.37
CA ALA A 207 -2.58 0.22 -6.45
C ALA A 207 -1.08 -0.05 -6.35
N ILE A 208 -0.47 0.16 -5.18
CA ILE A 208 0.98 -0.05 -4.98
C ILE A 208 1.39 -1.51 -5.11
N PRO A 209 0.79 -2.47 -4.37
CA PRO A 209 1.19 -3.87 -4.51
C PRO A 209 0.92 -4.40 -5.92
N THR A 210 -0.16 -3.95 -6.56
CA THR A 210 -0.43 -4.28 -7.97
C THR A 210 0.60 -3.65 -8.92
N ALA A 211 1.00 -2.40 -8.71
CA ALA A 211 2.05 -1.79 -9.52
C ALA A 211 3.39 -2.51 -9.35
N LEU A 212 3.73 -2.91 -8.13
CA LEU A 212 5.00 -3.57 -7.84
C LEU A 212 5.07 -4.98 -8.44
N ILE A 213 4.05 -5.81 -8.22
CA ILE A 213 3.99 -7.17 -8.78
C ILE A 213 4.02 -7.18 -10.31
N LEU A 214 3.50 -6.14 -10.93
CA LEU A 214 3.57 -5.97 -12.36
C LEU A 214 4.91 -5.42 -12.83
N SER A 215 5.74 -4.82 -11.98
CA SER A 215 6.97 -4.16 -12.39
C SER A 215 8.23 -5.02 -12.22
N THR A 216 8.18 -6.06 -11.39
CA THR A 216 9.34 -6.92 -11.11
C THR A 216 8.94 -8.37 -10.86
N ARG A 217 9.92 -9.28 -10.89
CA ARG A 217 9.80 -10.70 -10.51
C ARG A 217 10.55 -11.05 -9.23
N LYS A 218 11.14 -10.07 -8.54
CA LYS A 218 11.91 -10.25 -7.31
C LYS A 218 11.30 -9.37 -6.23
N ILE A 219 10.29 -9.92 -5.55
CA ILE A 219 9.61 -9.24 -4.44
C ILE A 219 9.78 -10.12 -3.22
N ILE A 220 10.19 -9.49 -2.13
CA ILE A 220 10.27 -10.08 -0.81
C ILE A 220 9.32 -9.33 0.13
N THR A 221 8.70 -10.03 1.07
CA THR A 221 7.73 -9.46 2.01
C THR A 221 8.21 -9.52 3.45
N SER A 222 7.45 -8.93 4.39
CA SER A 222 7.81 -8.99 5.81
C SER A 222 7.88 -10.42 6.37
N ASP A 223 7.17 -11.36 5.75
CA ASP A 223 7.16 -12.76 6.17
C ASP A 223 8.46 -13.50 5.77
N ASP A 224 9.26 -12.91 4.87
CA ASP A 224 10.46 -13.52 4.28
C ASP A 224 11.77 -12.94 4.83
N ILE A 225 11.73 -11.80 5.54
CA ILE A 225 12.93 -11.13 6.07
C ILE A 225 13.29 -11.61 7.49
N ARG A 226 14.50 -11.29 7.95
CA ARG A 226 15.01 -11.73 9.27
C ARG A 226 14.36 -11.02 10.46
N LEU A 227 13.76 -9.86 10.21
CA LEU A 227 13.27 -8.96 11.25
C LEU A 227 11.75 -8.99 11.31
N SER A 228 11.22 -8.86 12.51
CA SER A 228 9.78 -8.64 12.70
C SER A 228 9.37 -7.23 12.28
N CYS A 229 8.11 -7.04 11.92
CA CYS A 229 7.56 -5.74 11.56
C CYS A 229 6.33 -5.44 12.42
N ILE A 230 6.30 -4.30 13.09
CA ILE A 230 5.08 -3.82 13.76
C ILE A 230 4.38 -2.87 12.78
N ALA A 231 3.67 -3.45 11.80
CA ALA A 231 3.01 -2.69 10.74
C ALA A 231 1.77 -1.92 11.20
N GLN A 232 1.18 -2.33 12.33
CA GLN A 232 0.08 -1.65 12.99
C GLN A 232 0.22 -1.84 14.50
N LEU A 233 0.17 -0.76 15.29
CA LEU A 233 0.31 -0.85 16.75
C LEU A 233 -0.77 -1.70 17.44
N TYR A 234 -1.96 -1.86 16.84
CA TYR A 234 -2.99 -2.73 17.43
C TYR A 234 -2.67 -4.23 17.29
N MET A 235 -1.70 -4.61 16.44
CA MET A 235 -1.21 -5.99 16.37
C MET A 235 -0.45 -6.37 17.65
N VAL A 236 0.02 -5.36 18.38
CA VAL A 236 0.53 -5.48 19.73
C VAL A 236 -0.44 -4.80 20.70
N ASN A 237 -0.15 -4.84 21.99
CA ASN A 237 -0.89 -4.04 22.94
C ASN A 237 -0.41 -2.58 22.84
N GLU A 238 -1.06 -1.76 21.99
CA GLU A 238 -0.69 -0.35 21.73
C GLU A 238 -0.49 0.44 23.03
N ALA A 239 -1.42 0.31 23.99
CA ALA A 239 -1.34 1.02 25.26
C ALA A 239 -0.10 0.60 26.05
N ALA A 240 0.12 -0.71 26.22
CA ALA A 240 1.30 -1.20 26.93
C ALA A 240 2.60 -0.86 26.21
N PHE A 241 2.61 -0.88 24.88
CA PHE A 241 3.76 -0.48 24.06
C PHE A 241 4.09 1.00 24.28
N CYS A 242 3.10 1.89 24.22
CA CYS A 242 3.32 3.32 24.42
C CYS A 242 3.76 3.63 25.87
N GLU A 243 3.15 2.99 26.87
CA GLU A 243 3.54 3.13 28.28
C GLU A 243 4.97 2.63 28.54
N LYS A 244 5.41 1.52 27.89
CA LYS A 244 6.79 1.02 27.99
C LYS A 244 7.80 2.15 27.70
N TYR A 245 7.53 2.92 26.66
CA TYR A 245 8.39 4.03 26.22
C TYR A 245 7.97 5.38 26.81
N ARG A 246 7.05 5.39 27.79
CA ARG A 246 6.54 6.61 28.45
C ARG A 246 6.01 7.65 27.47
N TYR A 247 5.49 7.19 26.33
CA TYR A 247 5.14 8.03 25.20
C TYR A 247 6.28 8.99 24.81
N SER A 248 7.55 8.56 24.80
CA SER A 248 8.69 9.40 24.45
C SER A 248 9.45 8.80 23.28
N LEU A 249 9.65 9.62 22.23
CA LEU A 249 10.44 9.20 21.07
C LEU A 249 11.88 8.90 21.48
N THR A 250 12.46 9.71 22.36
CA THR A 250 13.81 9.49 22.88
C THR A 250 13.92 8.14 23.56
N SER A 251 12.98 7.80 24.45
CA SER A 251 12.98 6.50 25.13
C SER A 251 12.80 5.32 24.17
N LEU A 252 12.02 5.48 23.10
CA LEU A 252 11.91 4.45 22.05
C LEU A 252 13.22 4.28 21.27
N LEU A 253 13.90 5.37 20.92
CA LEU A 253 15.14 5.30 20.14
C LEU A 253 16.30 4.72 20.97
N GLU A 254 16.35 5.02 22.28
CA GLU A 254 17.36 4.48 23.20
C GLU A 254 17.20 2.97 23.49
N ASP A 255 15.95 2.49 23.56
CA ASP A 255 15.60 1.07 23.79
C ASP A 255 14.79 0.48 22.61
N TYR A 256 15.26 0.73 21.39
CA TYR A 256 14.60 0.22 20.19
C TYR A 256 14.78 -1.30 20.07
N PRO A 257 13.71 -2.09 19.83
CA PRO A 257 13.83 -3.54 19.71
C PRO A 257 14.72 -3.94 18.51
N LYS A 258 15.82 -4.63 18.79
CA LYS A 258 16.86 -4.93 17.78
C LYS A 258 16.39 -5.83 16.65
N ASP A 259 15.41 -6.68 16.91
CA ASP A 259 14.81 -7.66 15.99
C ASP A 259 13.56 -7.13 15.27
N VAL A 260 13.29 -5.82 15.36
CA VAL A 260 12.17 -5.16 14.66
C VAL A 260 12.74 -4.28 13.55
N PHE A 261 12.23 -4.43 12.31
CA PHE A 261 12.61 -3.58 11.17
C PHE A 261 12.04 -2.17 11.33
N PHE A 262 10.74 -2.06 11.57
CA PHE A 262 10.06 -0.78 11.76
C PHE A 262 8.83 -0.91 12.65
N ILE A 263 8.37 0.23 13.14
CA ILE A 263 7.17 0.38 13.95
C ILE A 263 6.28 1.44 13.34
N HIS A 264 5.02 1.08 13.11
CA HIS A 264 4.00 1.92 12.51
C HIS A 264 2.62 1.65 13.12
N PRO A 265 1.78 2.68 13.31
CA PRO A 265 2.12 4.11 13.27
C PRO A 265 2.62 4.61 14.63
N ILE A 266 3.57 5.56 14.65
CA ILE A 266 3.97 6.34 15.83
C ILE A 266 3.41 7.75 15.69
N LYS A 267 2.38 8.05 16.49
CA LYS A 267 1.75 9.38 16.51
C LYS A 267 2.49 10.29 17.48
N LEU A 268 3.50 11.00 17.00
CA LEU A 268 4.33 11.89 17.83
C LEU A 268 3.51 12.97 18.56
N SER A 269 2.39 13.42 18.01
CA SER A 269 1.47 14.36 18.69
C SER A 269 0.87 13.81 19.99
N LYS A 270 0.85 12.49 20.19
CA LYS A 270 0.47 11.83 21.45
C LYS A 270 1.67 11.57 22.38
N TRP A 271 2.89 11.71 21.86
CA TRP A 271 4.16 11.38 22.52
C TRP A 271 4.97 12.64 22.93
N ILE A 272 4.44 13.82 22.65
CA ILE A 272 4.98 15.06 23.20
C ILE A 272 4.18 15.35 24.47
N LYS A 273 4.65 14.84 25.60
CA LYS A 273 4.26 15.29 26.94
C LYS A 273 5.42 15.98 27.62
#